data_AF-A0A2H3SRY2-F1
#
_entry.id   AF-A0A2H3SRY2-F1
#
_cell.length_a   1.000
_cell.length_b   1.000
_cell.length_c   1.000
_cell.angle_alpha   90.00
_cell.angle_beta   90.00
_cell.angle_gamma   90.00
#
_symmetry.space_group_name_H-M   'P 1'
#
loop_
_entity.id
_entity.type
_entity.pdbx_description
1 polymer ?
#
loop_
_entity_poly.entity_id
_entity_poly.type
_entity_poly.pdbx_seq_one_letter_code
_entity_poly.pdbx_strand_id
1 'polypeptide(L)'
;MSTLFCCVAIEPYRPQYLSHQPKFNNFMSWASFPRESTLNETQHDLSQLNPSYAVQLVRQVNFGPLESKRYFIPHNTSEGQYVEVSEQDLIQANFKKLNTYKNYKCGGHNKFFEVNIYQKDPVNKHHWRANIARPAGSIDL
;
A
#
# COMPACT_ATOMS: atom_id res chain seq x y z
N MET A 1 -9.82 -7.00 -12.54
CA MET A 1 -9.60 -5.54 -12.37
C MET A 1 -10.60 -5.02 -11.38
N SER A 2 -10.16 -4.25 -10.39
CA SER A 2 -11.05 -3.56 -9.47
C SER A 2 -10.57 -2.13 -9.24
N THR A 3 -11.52 -1.20 -9.16
CA THR A 3 -11.25 0.22 -8.90
C THR A 3 -10.51 0.42 -7.58
N LEU A 4 -9.60 1.41 -7.54
CA LEU A 4 -8.85 1.77 -6.33
C LEU A 4 -9.69 2.57 -5.34
N PHE A 5 -10.48 3.51 -5.86
CA PHE A 5 -11.47 4.27 -5.12
C PHE A 5 -12.87 4.02 -5.66
N CYS A 6 -13.90 4.27 -4.86
CA CYS A 6 -15.29 4.03 -5.26
C CYS A 6 -15.86 5.12 -6.19
N CYS A 7 -15.31 6.34 -6.16
CA CYS A 7 -15.72 7.49 -6.99
C CYS A 7 -14.68 8.61 -6.91
N VAL A 8 -14.97 9.75 -7.56
CA VAL A 8 -14.13 10.96 -7.50
C VAL A 8 -14.20 11.72 -6.17
N ALA A 9 -15.28 11.57 -5.41
CA ALA A 9 -15.51 12.29 -4.14
C ALA A 9 -14.78 11.62 -2.96
N ILE A 10 -13.45 11.51 -3.05
CA ILE A 10 -12.57 11.05 -1.98
C ILE A 10 -11.97 12.26 -1.28
N GLU A 11 -12.24 12.38 0.02
CA GLU A 11 -11.82 13.53 0.81
C GLU A 11 -10.88 13.09 1.94
N PRO A 12 -9.86 13.91 2.30
CA PRO A 12 -9.05 13.66 3.48
C PRO A 12 -9.91 13.57 4.74
N TYR A 13 -9.64 12.57 5.58
CA TYR A 13 -10.29 12.40 6.88
C TYR A 13 -9.30 12.76 7.99
N ARG A 14 -9.59 13.83 8.73
CA ARG A 14 -8.72 14.42 9.78
C ARG A 14 -7.33 14.78 9.22
N PRO A 15 -7.23 15.75 8.30
CA PRO A 15 -6.00 16.06 7.61
C PRO A 15 -4.91 16.53 8.60
N GLN A 16 -3.79 15.81 8.62
CA GLN A 16 -2.54 16.23 9.26
C GLN A 16 -1.47 16.40 8.19
N TYR A 17 -0.58 17.38 8.39
CA TYR A 17 0.60 17.55 7.55
C TYR A 17 1.67 16.54 8.01
N LEU A 18 2.18 15.73 7.08
CA LEU A 18 3.09 14.63 7.38
C LEU A 18 4.39 14.79 6.59
N SER A 19 5.50 14.27 7.14
CA SER A 19 6.84 14.31 6.53
C SER A 19 6.93 13.70 5.13
N HIS A 20 5.96 12.85 4.77
CA HIS A 20 5.90 12.15 3.48
C HIS A 20 4.77 12.64 2.58
N GLN A 21 4.27 13.86 2.80
CA GLN A 21 3.19 14.48 2.02
C GLN A 21 3.34 14.32 0.50
N PRO A 22 4.52 14.52 -0.11
CA PRO A 22 4.65 14.36 -1.56
C PRO A 22 4.34 12.95 -2.05
N LYS A 23 4.73 11.90 -1.30
CA LYS A 23 4.45 10.50 -1.66
C LYS A 23 2.95 10.21 -1.66
N PHE A 24 2.24 10.72 -0.64
CA PHE A 24 0.78 10.61 -0.58
C PHE A 24 0.10 11.34 -1.75
N ASN A 25 0.51 12.58 -2.02
CA ASN A 25 -0.07 13.37 -3.11
C ASN A 25 0.13 12.69 -4.46
N ASN A 26 1.35 12.20 -4.73
CA ASN A 26 1.66 11.51 -5.99
C ASN A 26 0.80 10.25 -6.16
N PHE A 27 0.66 9.45 -5.09
CA PHE A 27 -0.16 8.24 -5.14
C PHE A 27 -1.64 8.57 -5.36
N MET A 28 -2.20 9.52 -4.60
CA MET A 28 -3.60 9.91 -4.73
C MET A 28 -3.91 10.52 -6.11
N SER A 29 -2.98 11.29 -6.68
CA SER A 29 -3.11 11.82 -8.04
C SER A 29 -3.12 10.72 -9.09
N TRP A 30 -2.26 9.70 -8.95
CA TRP A 30 -2.23 8.57 -9.89
C TRP A 30 -3.42 7.63 -9.74
N ALA A 31 -3.86 7.40 -8.50
CA ALA A 31 -4.91 6.47 -8.14
C ALA A 31 -6.33 7.04 -8.30
N SER A 32 -6.46 8.29 -8.78
CA SER A 32 -7.75 8.95 -8.97
C SER A 32 -8.75 8.07 -9.71
N PHE A 33 -10.00 8.01 -9.23
CA PHE A 33 -11.08 7.30 -9.91
C PHE A 33 -11.22 7.78 -11.37
N PRO A 34 -11.46 6.88 -12.36
CA PRO A 34 -11.83 5.47 -12.23
C PRO A 34 -10.64 4.50 -12.32
N ARG A 35 -9.46 4.86 -11.80
CA ARG A 35 -8.29 3.97 -11.86
C ARG A 35 -8.62 2.59 -11.29
N GLU A 36 -8.34 1.58 -12.10
CA GLU A 36 -8.34 0.19 -11.71
C GLU A 36 -6.91 -0.35 -11.69
N SER A 37 -6.72 -1.40 -10.91
CA SER A 37 -5.51 -2.20 -10.99
C SER A 37 -5.87 -3.67 -10.79
N THR A 38 -4.95 -4.54 -11.17
CA THR A 38 -5.00 -5.97 -10.87
C THR A 38 -3.59 -6.38 -10.47
N LEU A 39 -3.51 -7.15 -9.39
CA LEU A 39 -2.27 -7.79 -9.01
C LEU A 39 -1.90 -8.81 -10.09
N ASN A 40 -0.78 -8.59 -10.77
CA ASN A 40 -0.17 -9.63 -11.58
C ASN A 40 0.54 -10.59 -10.62
N GLU A 41 0.12 -11.86 -10.61
CA GLU A 41 0.67 -12.89 -9.73
C GLU A 41 2.13 -13.28 -10.08
N THR A 42 2.66 -12.77 -11.19
CA THR A 42 4.10 -12.80 -11.46
C THR A 42 4.84 -12.04 -10.37
N GLN A 43 5.69 -12.76 -9.64
CA GLN A 43 6.55 -12.21 -8.60
C GLN A 43 7.38 -11.06 -9.16
N HIS A 44 7.37 -9.91 -8.49
CA HIS A 44 8.17 -8.76 -8.91
C HIS A 44 9.46 -8.76 -8.11
N ASP A 45 10.61 -8.87 -8.79
CA ASP A 45 11.90 -8.69 -8.13
C ASP A 45 12.14 -7.21 -7.82
N LEU A 46 11.68 -6.78 -6.65
CA LEU A 46 11.85 -5.40 -6.20
C LEU A 46 13.32 -5.05 -5.90
N SER A 47 14.21 -6.04 -5.81
CA SER A 47 15.64 -5.78 -5.69
C SER A 47 16.21 -5.25 -7.00
N GLN A 48 15.69 -5.73 -8.14
CA GLN A 48 16.04 -5.21 -9.47
C GLN A 48 15.35 -3.89 -9.77
N LEU A 49 14.06 -3.78 -9.45
CA LEU A 49 13.30 -2.54 -9.67
C LEU A 49 13.75 -1.39 -8.77
N ASN A 50 14.32 -1.71 -7.60
CA ASN A 50 14.85 -0.79 -6.61
C ASN A 50 13.95 0.45 -6.34
N PRO A 51 12.66 0.27 -6.00
CA PRO A 51 11.76 1.38 -5.76
C PRO A 51 12.13 2.11 -4.45
N SER A 52 11.99 3.43 -4.44
CA SER A 52 12.38 4.28 -3.29
C SER A 52 11.42 4.19 -2.10
N TYR A 53 10.19 3.74 -2.32
CA TYR A 53 9.16 3.47 -1.32
C TYR A 53 8.08 2.56 -1.91
N ALA A 54 7.17 2.08 -1.07
CA ALA A 54 5.93 1.45 -1.49
C ALA A 54 4.75 2.09 -0.77
N VAL A 55 3.55 1.92 -1.31
CA VAL A 55 2.29 2.44 -0.78
C VAL A 55 1.36 1.28 -0.53
N GLN A 56 0.75 1.23 0.65
CA GLN A 56 -0.36 0.32 0.93
C GLN A 56 -1.66 1.11 0.90
N LEU A 57 -2.63 0.63 0.13
CA LEU A 57 -4.00 1.11 0.13
C LEU A 57 -4.88 0.08 0.85
N VAL A 58 -5.47 0.51 1.95
CA VAL A 58 -6.44 -0.26 2.71
C VAL A 58 -7.82 0.32 2.45
N ARG A 59 -8.82 -0.54 2.21
CA ARG A 59 -10.23 -0.16 2.09
C ARG A 59 -11.04 -0.79 3.21
N GLN A 60 -11.92 -0.01 3.81
CA GLN A 60 -12.89 -0.43 4.81
C GLN A 60 -14.26 0.13 4.49
N VAL A 61 -15.30 -0.55 4.99
CA VAL A 61 -16.66 -0.01 5.04
C VAL A 61 -16.98 0.39 6.48
N ASN A 62 -17.48 1.62 6.68
CA ASN A 62 -17.98 2.08 7.98
C ASN A 62 -17.02 1.90 9.19
N PHE A 63 -15.71 2.14 9.03
CA PHE A 63 -14.67 1.84 10.06
C PHE A 63 -14.64 0.38 10.56
N GLY A 64 -15.32 -0.53 9.88
CA GLY A 64 -15.45 -1.92 10.25
C GLY A 64 -14.41 -2.81 9.56
N PRO A 65 -14.82 -3.98 9.04
CA PRO A 65 -13.90 -4.95 8.46
C PRO A 65 -13.16 -4.40 7.24
N LEU A 66 -11.95 -4.93 7.05
CA LEU A 66 -11.14 -4.68 5.85
C LEU A 66 -11.80 -5.33 4.64
N GLU A 67 -12.08 -4.54 3.62
CA GLU A 67 -12.55 -5.07 2.32
C GLU A 67 -11.39 -5.43 1.41
N SER A 68 -10.33 -4.63 1.42
CA SER A 68 -9.14 -4.92 0.63
C SER A 68 -7.89 -4.27 1.22
N LYS A 69 -6.75 -4.90 0.90
CA LYS A 69 -5.41 -4.42 1.22
C LYS A 69 -4.55 -4.67 0.00
N ARG A 70 -4.04 -3.60 -0.59
CA ARG A 70 -3.32 -3.62 -1.87
C ARG A 70 -2.02 -2.83 -1.74
N TYR A 71 -1.01 -3.20 -2.50
CA TYR A 71 0.33 -2.63 -2.39
C TYR A 71 0.82 -2.15 -3.74
N PHE A 72 1.51 -1.02 -3.75
CA PHE A 72 1.94 -0.34 -4.96
C PHE A 72 3.36 0.16 -4.82
N ILE A 73 4.14 0.05 -5.88
CA ILE A 73 5.47 0.67 -5.98
C ILE A 73 5.46 1.72 -7.09
N PRO A 74 6.22 2.83 -6.96
CA PRO A 74 6.44 3.74 -8.08
C PRO A 74 7.25 3.03 -9.16
N HIS A 75 6.86 3.21 -10.42
CA HIS A 75 7.59 2.69 -11.57
C HIS A 75 8.66 3.70 -12.00
N ASN A 76 9.92 3.29 -12.03
CA ASN A 76 11.05 4.21 -12.24
C ASN A 76 11.14 4.82 -13.65
N THR A 77 10.39 4.30 -14.64
CA THR A 77 10.51 4.77 -16.03
C THR A 77 9.57 5.92 -16.39
N SER A 78 8.62 6.30 -15.53
CA SER A 78 7.69 7.40 -15.79
C SER A 78 7.23 8.01 -14.48
N GLU A 79 7.48 9.30 -14.29
CA GLU A 79 7.06 10.03 -13.09
C GLU A 79 5.57 9.80 -12.82
N GLY A 80 5.26 9.25 -11.66
CA GLY A 80 3.89 9.10 -11.17
C GLY A 80 3.13 7.85 -11.62
N GLN A 81 3.74 6.89 -12.33
CA GLN A 81 3.10 5.58 -12.52
C GLN A 81 3.37 4.65 -11.34
N TYR A 82 2.40 3.80 -11.01
CA TYR A 82 2.54 2.78 -9.99
C TYR A 82 2.14 1.40 -10.53
N VAL A 83 2.78 0.37 -9.99
CA VAL A 83 2.48 -1.03 -10.27
C VAL A 83 2.00 -1.68 -8.99
N GLU A 84 0.92 -2.46 -9.09
CA GLU A 84 0.44 -3.27 -7.98
C GLU A 84 1.35 -4.47 -7.78
N VAL A 85 1.79 -4.69 -6.54
CA VAL A 85 2.69 -5.76 -6.13
C VAL A 85 2.09 -6.56 -4.98
N SER A 86 2.60 -7.76 -4.75
CA SER A 86 2.14 -8.58 -3.63
C SER A 86 2.78 -8.12 -2.32
N GLU A 87 2.15 -8.48 -1.20
CA GLU A 87 2.77 -8.28 0.13
C GLU A 87 4.07 -9.08 0.25
N GLN A 88 4.13 -10.26 -0.36
CA GLN A 88 5.31 -11.11 -0.34
C GLN A 88 6.50 -10.46 -1.04
N ASP A 89 6.27 -9.75 -2.15
CA ASP A 89 7.33 -8.99 -2.84
C ASP A 89 7.95 -7.94 -1.90
N LEU A 90 7.12 -7.22 -1.14
CA LEU A 90 7.57 -6.23 -0.16
C LEU A 90 8.36 -6.86 1.00
N ILE A 91 7.90 -7.99 1.52
CA ILE A 91 8.56 -8.72 2.61
C ILE A 91 9.94 -9.20 2.14
N GLN A 92 10.03 -9.85 0.97
CA GLN A 92 11.28 -10.35 0.42
C GLN A 92 12.29 -9.24 0.15
N ALA A 93 11.81 -8.07 -0.27
CA ALA A 93 12.65 -6.90 -0.51
C ALA A 93 12.92 -6.07 0.75
N ASN A 94 12.47 -6.53 1.93
CA ASN A 94 12.69 -5.93 3.24
C ASN A 94 12.13 -4.49 3.36
N PHE A 95 10.93 -4.29 2.82
CA PHE A 95 10.16 -3.07 3.06
C PHE A 95 9.47 -3.12 4.42
N LYS A 96 9.55 -2.03 5.18
CA LYS A 96 8.86 -1.85 6.46
C LYS A 96 7.87 -0.70 6.39
N LYS A 97 6.71 -0.88 7.04
CA LYS A 97 5.70 0.16 7.22
C LYS A 97 6.32 1.28 8.06
N LEU A 98 6.30 2.50 7.53
CA LEU A 98 6.67 3.68 8.28
C LEU A 98 5.53 4.06 9.24
N ASN A 99 5.87 4.75 10.33
CA ASN A 99 4.89 5.35 11.22
C ASN A 99 4.27 6.64 10.61
N THR A 100 3.80 6.56 9.37
CA THR A 100 3.11 7.65 8.66
C THR A 100 1.98 7.07 7.80
N TYR A 101 0.78 7.63 7.96
CA TYR A 101 -0.41 7.18 7.26
C TYR A 101 -1.37 8.34 7.03
N LYS A 102 -2.23 8.21 6.02
CA LYS A 102 -3.32 9.16 5.74
C LYS A 102 -4.63 8.44 5.57
N ASN A 103 -5.66 9.01 6.17
CA ASN A 103 -7.02 8.52 6.04
C ASN A 103 -7.80 9.39 5.07
N TYR A 104 -8.64 8.73 4.28
CA TYR A 104 -9.58 9.34 3.36
C TYR A 104 -10.94 8.68 3.53
N LYS A 105 -12.00 9.40 3.17
CA LYS A 105 -13.36 8.87 3.19
C LYS A 105 -14.10 9.20 1.91
N CYS A 106 -15.09 8.38 1.60
CA CYS A 106 -16.16 8.69 0.68
C CYS A 106 -17.48 8.65 1.44
N GLY A 107 -18.12 9.80 1.61
CA GLY A 107 -19.42 9.90 2.29
C GLY A 107 -20.53 9.15 1.54
N GLY A 108 -20.59 9.31 0.21
CA GLY A 108 -21.66 8.73 -0.61
C GLY A 108 -21.72 7.20 -0.64
N HIS A 109 -20.58 6.52 -0.44
CA HIS A 109 -20.49 5.06 -0.44
C HIS A 109 -20.15 4.47 0.94
N ASN A 110 -20.09 5.31 1.98
CA ASN A 110 -19.65 4.95 3.33
C ASN A 110 -18.33 4.14 3.37
N LYS A 111 -17.36 4.55 2.54
CA LYS A 111 -16.04 3.91 2.44
C LYS A 111 -14.96 4.72 3.13
N PHE A 112 -14.02 4.02 3.73
CA PHE A 112 -12.82 4.57 4.34
C PHE A 112 -11.58 3.96 3.70
N PHE A 113 -10.56 4.79 3.54
CA PHE A 113 -9.31 4.40 2.92
C PHE A 113 -8.15 4.84 3.81
N GLU A 114 -7.26 3.91 4.15
CA GLU A 114 -5.99 4.22 4.80
C GLU A 114 -4.87 4.03 3.77
N VAL A 115 -4.05 5.05 3.61
CA VAL A 115 -2.86 5.04 2.76
C VAL A 115 -1.63 5.05 3.65
N ASN A 116 -0.79 4.03 3.57
CA ASN A 116 0.43 3.91 4.34
C ASN A 116 1.66 3.93 3.44
N ILE A 117 2.79 4.40 3.97
CA ILE A 117 4.07 4.37 3.26
C ILE A 117 4.98 3.29 3.85
N TYR A 118 5.62 2.55 2.97
CA TYR A 118 6.66 1.58 3.29
C TYR A 118 7.99 2.03 2.69
N GLN A 119 9.10 1.74 3.37
CA GLN A 119 10.44 1.94 2.81
C GLN A 119 11.34 0.75 3.11
N LYS A 120 12.33 0.54 2.24
CA LYS A 120 13.35 -0.47 2.45
C LYS A 120 14.13 -0.15 3.71
N ASP A 121 14.21 -1.11 4.62
CA ASP A 121 15.02 -0.97 5.83
C ASP A 121 16.51 -1.18 5.46
N PRO A 122 17.38 -0.17 5.62
CA PRO A 122 18.80 -0.30 5.27
C PRO A 122 19.56 -1.23 6.22
N VAL A 123 19.05 -1.47 7.44
CA VAL A 123 19.73 -2.19 8.53
C VAL A 123 19.52 -3.70 8.41
N ASN A 124 18.38 -4.14 7.85
CA ASN A 124 18.02 -5.55 7.80
C ASN A 124 18.57 -6.30 6.58
N LYS A 125 19.85 -6.11 6.23
CA LYS A 125 20.52 -6.92 5.18
C LYS A 125 20.98 -8.31 5.68
N HIS A 126 20.93 -8.55 7.00
CA HIS A 126 21.61 -9.69 7.63
C HIS A 126 20.81 -10.53 8.64
N HIS A 127 19.53 -10.25 8.91
CA HIS A 127 18.71 -11.14 9.75
C HIS A 127 17.91 -12.14 8.91
N TRP A 128 18.64 -13.05 8.25
CA TRP A 128 18.12 -14.36 7.82
C TRP A 128 18.01 -15.35 9.01
N ARG A 129 18.34 -14.92 10.23
CA ARG A 129 18.31 -15.80 11.40
C ARG A 129 16.90 -15.91 11.97
N ALA A 130 16.25 -17.01 11.60
CA ALA A 130 15.67 -17.96 12.55
C ALA A 130 14.81 -17.35 13.67
N ASN A 131 13.60 -16.92 13.31
CA ASN A 131 12.41 -17.17 14.11
C ASN A 131 11.20 -16.93 13.19
N ILE A 132 10.78 -18.01 12.53
CA ILE A 132 9.44 -18.12 11.98
C ILE A 132 8.50 -18.09 13.19
N ALA A 133 8.13 -16.88 13.63
CA ALA A 133 6.91 -16.73 14.40
C ALA A 133 5.79 -17.13 13.44
N ARG A 134 5.16 -18.25 13.77
CA ARG A 134 4.19 -19.01 12.98
C ARG A 134 3.17 -18.08 12.28
N PRO A 135 2.75 -18.39 11.04
CA PRO A 135 1.61 -17.73 10.43
C PRO A 135 0.39 -17.90 11.34
N ALA A 136 -0.36 -16.82 11.58
CA ALA A 136 -1.65 -16.85 12.26
C ALA A 136 -2.72 -17.45 11.34
N GLY A 137 -2.55 -18.73 10.98
CA GLY A 137 -3.37 -19.46 10.01
C GLY A 137 -3.70 -20.91 10.39
N SER A 138 -3.27 -21.41 11.55
CA SER A 138 -3.71 -22.71 12.07
C SER A 138 -4.42 -22.52 13.40
N ILE A 139 -5.75 -22.39 13.33
CA ILE A 139 -6.64 -22.70 14.43
C ILE A 139 -6.84 -24.22 14.36
N ASP A 140 -6.37 -24.92 15.38
CA ASP A 140 -6.69 -26.33 15.63
C ASP A 140 -8.19 -26.42 15.97
N LEU A 141 -8.90 -27.37 15.35
CA LEU A 141 -10.23 -27.83 15.75
C LEU A 141 -10.08 -29.18 16.44
#